data_AF-A0A958J586-F1
#
_entry.id   AF-A0A958J586-F1
#
_cell.length_a   1.000
_cell.length_b   1.000
_cell.length_c   1.000
_cell.angle_alpha   90.00
_cell.angle_beta   90.00
_cell.angle_gamma   90.00
#
_symmetry.space_group_name_H-M   'P 1'
#
loop_
_entity.id
_entity.type
_entity.pdbx_description
1 polymer ?
#
loop_
_entity_poly.entity_id
_entity_poly.type
_entity_poly.pdbx_seq_one_letter_code
_entity_poly.pdbx_strand_id
1 'polypeptide(L)'
;TKRLELGFKRTLKRVLLRFLPPLQKGAPKPAAIRKVLVFRLDQRIGNGILLLPLLRAIRTSLPGAEIHLLIHHPVAGLFRESAARWVDRIWPYHQSYLMRWPLRYLGLFRRLRRERFDLVITSHNPDNFSLSQALAG
;
A
#
# COMPACT_ATOMS: atom_id res chain seq x y z
N THR A 1 -1.74 -34.02 2.15
CA THR A 1 -2.76 -32.95 1.98
C THR A 1 -2.28 -31.78 1.09
N LYS A 2 -1.71 -32.04 -0.11
CA LYS A 2 -1.23 -30.99 -1.04
C LYS A 2 -2.24 -30.61 -2.16
N ARG A 3 -3.17 -31.50 -2.52
CA ARG A 3 -4.13 -31.27 -3.63
C ARG A 3 -5.26 -30.29 -3.28
N LEU A 4 -5.72 -30.28 -2.02
CA LEU A 4 -6.73 -29.32 -1.53
C LEU A 4 -6.19 -27.89 -1.50
N GLU A 5 -4.92 -27.71 -1.11
CA GLU A 5 -4.27 -26.41 -1.01
C GLU A 5 -4.10 -25.74 -2.39
N LEU A 6 -3.74 -26.52 -3.40
CA LEU A 6 -3.60 -26.05 -4.79
C LEU A 6 -4.95 -25.72 -5.43
N GLY A 7 -5.98 -26.50 -5.13
CA GLY A 7 -7.36 -26.24 -5.57
C GLY A 7 -7.91 -24.96 -4.95
N PHE A 8 -7.75 -24.80 -3.63
CA PHE A 8 -8.21 -23.62 -2.90
C PHE A 8 -7.48 -22.35 -3.36
N LYS A 9 -6.16 -22.39 -3.52
CA LYS A 9 -5.38 -21.25 -4.05
C LYS A 9 -5.85 -20.86 -5.45
N ARG A 10 -6.15 -21.82 -6.33
CA ARG A 10 -6.66 -21.53 -7.69
C ARG A 10 -8.05 -20.91 -7.68
N THR A 11 -8.97 -21.47 -6.90
CA THR A 11 -10.35 -20.96 -6.81
C THR A 11 -10.37 -19.58 -6.16
N LEU A 12 -9.63 -19.39 -5.07
CA LEU A 12 -9.50 -18.12 -4.38
C LEU A 12 -8.87 -17.06 -5.29
N LYS A 13 -7.79 -17.38 -6.02
CA LYS A 13 -7.17 -16.48 -7.00
C LYS A 13 -8.14 -16.13 -8.12
N ARG A 14 -8.94 -17.07 -8.61
CA ARG A 14 -9.92 -16.83 -9.68
C ARG A 14 -11.07 -15.93 -9.23
N VAL A 15 -11.54 -16.11 -7.99
CA VAL A 15 -12.56 -15.25 -7.37
C VAL A 15 -11.98 -13.86 -7.09
N LEU A 16 -10.80 -13.76 -6.48
CA LEU A 16 -10.11 -12.48 -6.23
C LEU A 16 -9.83 -11.71 -7.52
N LEU A 17 -9.31 -12.39 -8.54
CA LEU A 17 -9.01 -11.78 -9.84
C LEU A 17 -10.26 -11.30 -10.57
N ARG A 18 -11.43 -11.93 -10.32
CA ARG A 18 -12.71 -11.47 -10.87
C ARG A 18 -13.20 -10.17 -10.23
N PHE A 19 -12.72 -9.84 -9.02
CA PHE A 19 -13.02 -8.59 -8.31
C PHE A 19 -11.86 -7.59 -8.33
N LEU A 20 -10.73 -7.94 -8.97
CA LEU A 20 -9.61 -7.04 -9.21
C LEU A 20 -9.80 -6.43 -10.61
N PRO A 21 -9.81 -5.08 -10.73
CA PRO A 21 -9.77 -4.47 -12.06
C PRO A 21 -8.54 -4.97 -12.81
N PRO A 22 -8.60 -5.09 -14.15
CA PRO A 22 -7.43 -5.47 -14.93
C PRO A 22 -6.29 -4.50 -14.61
N LEU A 23 -5.09 -5.05 -14.35
CA LEU A 23 -3.89 -4.24 -14.21
C LEU A 23 -3.73 -3.46 -15.51
N GLN A 24 -3.80 -2.12 -15.45
CA GLN A 24 -3.55 -1.29 -16.61
C GLN A 24 -2.11 -1.55 -17.06
N LYS A 25 -1.95 -2.07 -18.28
CA LYS A 25 -0.65 -2.24 -18.91
C LYS A 25 -0.29 -0.92 -19.58
N GLY A 26 0.71 -0.23 -19.02
CA GLY A 26 1.24 1.03 -19.54
C GLY A 26 1.53 2.01 -18.41
N ALA A 27 2.68 2.70 -18.47
CA ALA A 27 2.95 3.78 -17.55
C ALA A 27 2.03 4.96 -17.90
N PRO A 28 1.22 5.49 -16.96
CA PRO A 28 0.42 6.67 -17.22
C PRO A 28 1.32 7.85 -17.58
N LYS A 29 0.90 8.69 -18.53
CA LYS A 29 1.61 9.92 -18.86
C LYS A 29 1.67 10.81 -17.60
N PRO A 30 2.84 11.34 -17.19
CA PRO A 30 2.97 12.12 -15.95
C PRO A 30 1.95 13.26 -15.83
N ALA A 31 1.66 13.96 -16.94
CA ALA A 31 0.71 15.07 -16.98
C ALA A 31 -0.76 14.67 -16.72
N ALA A 32 -1.10 13.38 -16.83
CA ALA A 32 -2.46 12.87 -16.59
C ALA A 32 -2.65 12.35 -15.16
N ILE A 33 -1.57 12.20 -14.38
CA ILE A 33 -1.63 11.63 -13.03
C ILE A 33 -2.12 12.70 -12.06
N ARG A 34 -3.30 12.49 -11.48
CA ARG A 34 -3.93 13.41 -10.52
C ARG A 34 -3.91 12.88 -9.11
N LYS A 35 -3.98 11.56 -8.92
CA LYS A 35 -3.98 10.96 -7.57
C LYS A 35 -3.04 9.76 -7.49
N VAL A 36 -2.10 9.81 -6.54
CA VAL A 36 -1.06 8.80 -6.33
C VAL A 36 -1.23 8.18 -4.95
N LEU A 37 -1.24 6.85 -4.87
CA LEU A 37 -1.12 6.13 -3.61
C LEU A 37 0.28 5.56 -3.46
N VAL A 38 1.00 6.00 -2.43
CA VAL A 38 2.24 5.37 -2.00
C VAL A 38 1.93 4.48 -0.81
N PHE A 39 2.37 3.22 -0.83
CA PHE A 39 2.19 2.35 0.32
C PHE A 39 3.44 1.57 0.70
N ARG A 40 3.58 1.33 2.01
CA ARG A 40 4.58 0.44 2.58
C ARG A 40 3.97 -0.36 3.71
N LEU A 41 4.06 -1.69 3.61
CA LEU A 41 3.46 -2.61 4.57
C LEU A 41 4.44 -3.14 5.65
N ASP A 42 5.60 -2.51 5.79
CA ASP A 42 6.64 -2.91 6.76
C ASP A 42 6.51 -2.13 8.08
N GLN A 43 6.87 -2.76 9.19
CA GLN A 43 6.83 -2.19 10.54
C GLN A 43 8.13 -1.48 10.94
N ARG A 44 9.22 -1.66 10.17
CA ARG A 44 10.53 -1.08 10.49
C ARG A 44 10.57 0.44 10.26
N ILE A 45 10.81 1.19 11.32
CA ILE A 45 10.87 2.67 11.30
C ILE A 45 11.98 3.20 10.38
N GLY A 46 13.18 2.59 10.39
CA GLY A 46 14.31 3.05 9.55
C GLY A 46 14.02 2.95 8.05
N ASN A 47 13.23 1.96 7.67
CA ASN A 47 12.69 1.80 6.33
C ASN A 47 11.61 2.84 6.01
N GLY A 48 10.85 3.27 7.01
CA GLY A 48 9.97 4.42 6.92
C GLY A 48 10.72 5.65 6.43
N ILE A 49 11.86 6.00 7.02
CA ILE A 49 12.65 7.20 6.65
C ILE A 49 13.02 7.23 5.16
N LEU A 50 13.33 6.08 4.56
CA LEU A 50 13.61 5.95 3.12
C LEU A 50 12.40 6.26 2.22
N LEU A 51 11.20 6.29 2.79
CA LEU A 51 10.00 6.75 2.11
C LEU A 51 9.97 8.27 1.94
N LEU A 52 10.63 9.05 2.81
CA LEU A 52 10.69 10.51 2.70
C LEU A 52 11.37 11.00 1.41
N PRO A 53 12.58 10.52 1.02
CA PRO A 53 13.19 10.92 -0.25
C PRO A 53 12.36 10.45 -1.46
N LEU A 54 11.68 9.30 -1.37
CA LEU A 54 10.75 8.85 -2.41
C LEU A 54 9.56 9.81 -2.55
N LEU A 55 8.92 10.18 -1.44
CA LEU A 55 7.80 11.13 -1.41
C LEU A 55 8.21 12.50 -1.95
N ARG A 56 9.41 12.96 -1.59
CA ARG A 56 10.00 14.19 -2.15
C ARG A 56 10.16 14.08 -3.66
N ALA A 57 10.72 13.00 -4.17
CA ALA A 57 10.91 12.81 -5.61
C ALA A 57 9.56 12.80 -6.35
N ILE A 58 8.56 12.08 -5.82
CA ILE A 58 7.21 12.05 -6.40
C ILE A 58 6.59 13.44 -6.42
N ARG A 59 6.65 14.20 -5.32
CA ARG A 59 6.13 15.57 -5.26
C ARG A 59 6.82 16.48 -6.27
N THR A 60 8.14 16.36 -6.45
CA THR A 60 8.89 17.15 -7.43
C THR A 60 8.47 16.78 -8.86
N SER A 61 8.29 15.49 -9.16
CA SER A 61 7.90 15.03 -10.50
C SER A 61 6.42 15.26 -10.82
N LEU A 62 5.55 15.29 -9.80
CA LEU A 62 4.10 15.41 -9.91
C LEU A 62 3.57 16.48 -8.94
N PRO A 63 3.90 17.78 -9.14
CA PRO A 63 3.59 18.83 -8.17
C PRO A 63 2.09 19.01 -7.93
N GLY A 64 1.26 18.85 -8.97
CA GLY A 64 -0.19 18.99 -8.91
C GLY A 64 -0.97 17.70 -8.59
N ALA A 65 -0.28 16.60 -8.29
CA ALA A 65 -0.95 15.35 -7.91
C ALA A 65 -1.23 15.30 -6.41
N GLU A 66 -2.38 14.74 -6.04
CA GLU A 66 -2.72 14.43 -4.66
C GLU A 66 -2.04 13.12 -4.25
N ILE A 67 -1.16 13.17 -3.27
CA ILE A 67 -0.33 12.05 -2.79
C ILE A 67 -0.90 11.53 -1.49
N HIS A 68 -1.37 10.29 -1.51
CA HIS A 68 -1.84 9.55 -0.36
C HIS A 68 -0.78 8.56 0.10
N LEU A 69 -0.59 8.43 1.41
CA LEU A 69 0.37 7.51 2.01
C LEU A 69 -0.34 6.48 2.89
N LEU A 70 -0.22 5.20 2.57
CA LEU A 70 -0.66 4.10 3.43
C LEU A 70 0.54 3.54 4.20
N ILE A 71 0.53 3.67 5.54
CA ILE A 71 1.65 3.31 6.42
C ILE A 71 1.18 2.68 7.74
N HIS A 72 2.03 1.88 8.37
CA HIS A 72 1.74 1.26 9.66
C HIS A 72 1.51 2.33 10.74
N HIS A 73 0.45 2.19 11.55
CA HIS A 73 -0.03 3.20 12.49
C HIS A 73 1.04 3.77 13.45
N PRO A 74 1.89 2.96 14.11
CA PRO A 74 2.98 3.47 14.95
C PRO A 74 3.96 4.39 14.22
N VAL A 75 4.17 4.17 12.92
CA VAL A 75 5.07 4.98 12.09
C VAL A 75 4.35 6.21 11.53
N ALA A 76 3.02 6.17 11.42
CA ALA A 76 2.22 7.27 10.88
C ALA A 76 2.41 8.58 11.66
N GLY A 77 2.60 8.51 12.99
CA GLY A 77 2.84 9.69 13.84
C GLY A 77 4.09 10.47 13.40
N LEU A 78 5.19 9.77 13.16
CA LEU A 78 6.45 10.38 12.70
C LEU A 78 6.32 11.03 11.31
N PHE A 79 5.45 10.45 10.47
CA PHE A 79 5.21 10.93 9.11
C PHE A 79 4.27 12.12 9.03
N ARG A 80 3.40 12.32 10.02
CA ARG A 80 2.46 13.45 10.02
C ARG A 80 3.17 14.79 9.96
N GLU A 81 4.27 14.96 10.68
CA GLU A 81 5.03 16.21 10.69
C GLU A 81 6.09 16.23 9.59
N SER A 82 6.90 15.18 9.50
CA SER A 82 8.04 15.14 8.56
C SER A 82 7.63 15.07 7.10
N ALA A 83 6.47 14.47 6.79
CA ALA A 83 6.01 14.24 5.43
C ALA A 83 4.83 15.13 5.00
N ALA A 84 4.30 16.00 5.88
CA ALA A 84 3.19 16.90 5.56
C ALA A 84 3.42 17.73 4.29
N ARG A 85 4.68 18.14 4.04
CA ARG A 85 5.03 18.94 2.86
C ARG A 85 4.98 18.17 1.53
N TRP A 86 4.90 16.84 1.57
CA TRP A 86 4.88 16.00 0.37
C TRP A 86 3.63 15.14 0.25
N VAL A 87 2.91 14.91 1.35
CA VAL A 87 1.77 14.01 1.43
C VAL A 87 0.52 14.78 1.83
N ASP A 88 -0.55 14.63 1.06
CA ASP A 88 -1.83 15.30 1.31
C ASP A 88 -2.71 14.51 2.28
N ARG A 89 -2.59 13.17 2.27
CA ARG A 89 -3.38 12.29 3.15
C ARG A 89 -2.61 11.08 3.63
N ILE A 90 -2.68 10.79 4.93
CA ILE A 90 -2.10 9.58 5.53
C ILE A 90 -3.23 8.62 5.94
N TRP A 91 -3.12 7.39 5.47
CA TRP A 91 -3.95 6.25 5.82
C TRP A 91 -3.15 5.35 6.78
N PRO A 92 -3.37 5.45 8.10
CA PRO A 92 -2.74 4.51 9.03
C PRO A 92 -3.42 3.14 8.95
N TYR A 93 -2.63 2.07 9.02
CA TYR A 93 -3.17 0.71 9.18
C TYR A 93 -2.44 -0.03 10.30
N HIS A 94 -3.14 -0.98 10.94
CA HIS A 94 -2.58 -1.89 11.94
C HIS A 94 -2.42 -3.29 11.36
N GLN A 95 -1.19 -3.79 11.27
CA GLN A 95 -0.93 -5.11 10.69
C GLN A 95 -1.61 -6.24 11.50
N SER A 96 -1.59 -6.15 12.82
CA SER A 96 -2.20 -7.15 13.72
C SER A 96 -3.73 -7.25 13.53
N TYR A 97 -4.40 -6.13 13.24
CA TYR A 97 -5.84 -6.13 12.96
C TYR A 97 -6.17 -6.61 11.55
N LEU A 98 -5.25 -6.51 10.59
CA LEU A 98 -5.44 -7.03 9.25
C LEU A 98 -5.58 -8.56 9.26
N MET A 99 -4.79 -9.24 10.09
CA MET A 99 -4.89 -10.70 10.27
C MET A 99 -6.11 -11.11 11.11
N ARG A 100 -6.41 -10.36 12.19
CA ARG A 100 -7.46 -10.74 13.14
C ARG A 100 -8.89 -10.35 12.70
N TRP A 101 -9.02 -9.31 11.88
CA TRP A 101 -10.33 -8.74 11.48
C TRP A 101 -10.37 -8.33 9.99
N PRO A 102 -10.25 -9.28 9.05
CA PRO A 102 -10.18 -8.99 7.61
C PRO A 102 -11.41 -8.24 7.07
N LEU A 103 -12.60 -8.47 7.65
CA LEU A 103 -13.84 -7.76 7.28
C LEU A 103 -13.81 -6.26 7.60
N ARG A 104 -13.13 -5.85 8.68
CA ARG A 104 -12.96 -4.41 8.99
C ARG A 104 -12.06 -3.72 7.97
N TYR A 105 -11.10 -4.47 7.43
CA TYR A 105 -10.22 -4.01 6.36
C TYR A 105 -10.88 -3.94 4.99
N LEU A 106 -11.91 -4.76 4.73
CA LEU A 106 -12.74 -4.60 3.53
C LEU A 106 -13.28 -3.17 3.41
N GLY A 107 -13.66 -2.55 4.53
CA GLY A 107 -14.09 -1.15 4.60
C GLY A 107 -12.99 -0.18 4.18
N LEU A 108 -11.76 -0.36 4.68
CA LEU A 108 -10.59 0.44 4.30
C LEU A 108 -10.27 0.28 2.81
N PHE A 109 -10.21 -0.96 2.30
CA PHE A 109 -9.98 -1.22 0.88
C PHE A 109 -11.08 -0.61 0.01
N ARG A 110 -12.34 -0.66 0.44
CA ARG A 110 -13.45 -0.03 -0.27
C ARG A 110 -13.30 1.50 -0.30
N ARG A 111 -12.85 2.13 0.80
CA ARG A 111 -12.55 3.56 0.84
C ARG A 111 -11.40 3.92 -0.11
N LEU A 112 -10.29 3.19 -0.06
CA LEU A 112 -9.16 3.38 -0.97
C LEU A 112 -9.57 3.18 -2.44
N ARG A 113 -10.42 2.18 -2.74
CA ARG A 113 -10.92 1.99 -4.11
C ARG A 113 -11.85 3.10 -4.58
N ARG A 114 -12.58 3.76 -3.68
CA ARG A 114 -13.42 4.92 -4.00
C ARG A 114 -12.58 6.15 -4.36
N GLU A 115 -11.36 6.25 -3.86
CA GLU A 115 -10.45 7.36 -4.20
C GLU A 115 -10.00 7.33 -5.65
N ARG A 116 -10.03 6.17 -6.31
CA ARG A 116 -9.65 5.95 -7.73
C ARG A 116 -8.27 6.51 -8.06
N PHE A 117 -7.24 5.91 -7.46
CA PHE A 117 -5.84 6.26 -7.72
C PHE A 117 -5.44 5.97 -9.16
N ASP A 118 -4.77 6.93 -9.80
CA ASP A 118 -4.21 6.80 -11.16
C ASP A 118 -2.89 6.03 -11.14
N LEU A 119 -2.13 6.18 -10.05
CA LEU A 119 -0.85 5.53 -9.86
C LEU A 119 -0.73 4.98 -8.44
N VAL A 120 -0.24 3.74 -8.33
CA VAL A 120 0.06 3.13 -7.04
C VAL A 120 1.54 2.72 -7.03
N ILE A 121 2.30 3.28 -6.08
CA ILE A 121 3.73 3.03 -5.92
C ILE A 121 3.94 2.24 -4.62
N THR A 122 4.70 1.16 -4.72
CA THR A 122 5.03 0.29 -3.59
C THR A 122 6.53 0.27 -3.42
N SER A 123 7.01 0.54 -2.21
CA SER A 123 8.44 0.46 -1.87
C SER A 123 8.83 -0.92 -1.28
N HIS A 124 7.94 -1.92 -1.37
CA HIS A 124 8.17 -3.24 -0.79
C HIS A 124 8.71 -4.20 -1.85
N ASN A 125 9.84 -4.83 -1.55
CA ASN A 125 10.32 -5.97 -2.33
C ASN A 125 9.56 -7.22 -1.85
N PRO A 126 8.68 -7.85 -2.67
CA PRO A 126 7.85 -8.98 -2.25
C PRO A 126 8.65 -10.24 -1.83
N ASP A 127 9.94 -10.30 -2.15
CA ASP A 127 10.75 -11.51 -1.95
C ASP A 127 11.41 -11.59 -0.55
N ASN A 128 11.32 -10.52 0.25
CA ASN A 128 11.93 -10.47 1.58
C ASN A 128 10.90 -10.64 2.70
N PHE A 129 10.19 -11.78 2.71
CA PHE A 129 9.47 -12.24 3.90
C PHE A 129 10.49 -12.68 4.94
N SER A 130 10.87 -11.78 5.86
CA SER A 130 11.79 -12.15 6.93
C SER A 130 11.05 -12.97 7.98
N LEU A 131 11.46 -14.22 8.19
CA LEU A 131 10.98 -15.11 9.26
C LEU A 131 10.96 -14.44 10.64
N SER A 132 11.89 -13.50 10.88
CA SER A 132 11.89 -12.68 12.09
C SER A 132 10.61 -11.86 12.29
N GLN A 133 9.96 -11.41 11.20
CA GLN A 133 8.69 -10.67 11.26
C GLN A 133 7.49 -11.56 11.57
N ALA A 134 7.55 -12.84 11.24
CA ALA A 134 6.48 -13.79 11.53
C ALA A 134 6.53 -14.29 12.99
N LEU A 135 7.71 -14.27 13.61
CA LEU A 135 7.93 -14.74 14.98
C LEU A 135 7.87 -13.62 16.03
N ALA A 136 8.07 -12.36 15.63
CA ALA A 136 8.07 -11.19 16.52
C ALA A 136 6.73 -10.44 16.61
N GLY A 137 5.67 -10.93 15.94
CA GLY A 137 4.30 -10.39 15.99
C GLY A 137 3.31 -11.40 16.54
#